data_AF-A0A532C6Y1-F1
#
_entry.id   AF-A0A532C6Y1-F1
#
_cell.length_a   1.000
_cell.length_b   1.000
_cell.length_c   1.000
_cell.angle_alpha   90.00
_cell.angle_beta   90.00
_cell.angle_gamma   90.00
#
_symmetry.space_group_name_H-M   'P 1'
#
loop_
_entity.id
_entity.type
_entity.pdbx_description
1 polymer ?
#
loop_
_entity_poly.entity_id
_entity_poly.type
_entity_poly.pdbx_seq_one_letter_code
_entity_poly.pdbx_strand_id
1 'polypeptide(L)'
;MNPQDKFKCRVCGLDQSPDLPWGENGKEPSYIICSCCGVEFGYEDDGLQNCLSIRRHWVEVRRCKWFASEDRPLDWDMPAQIRGIPLAYKGAEDEQLIQLYLQTGEPPLQGLAALSAVEKPDRQ
;
A
#
# COMPACT_ATOMS: atom_id res chain seq x y z
N MET A 1 4.59 -7.09 -20.62
CA MET A 1 4.67 -6.17 -19.47
C MET A 1 3.41 -5.32 -19.51
N ASN A 2 2.65 -5.24 -18.42
CA ASN A 2 1.45 -4.39 -18.41
C ASN A 2 1.94 -2.93 -18.33
N PRO A 3 1.56 -2.03 -19.27
CA PRO A 3 1.99 -0.64 -19.23
C PRO A 3 1.67 0.07 -17.91
N GLN A 4 0.66 -0.40 -17.18
CA GLN A 4 0.29 0.17 -15.88
C GLN A 4 1.28 -0.19 -14.77
N ASP A 5 2.10 -1.23 -14.93
CA ASP A 5 3.05 -1.70 -13.92
C ASP A 5 4.07 -0.61 -13.52
N LYS A 6 4.40 0.30 -14.44
CA LYS A 6 5.36 1.39 -14.20
C LYS A 6 4.87 2.43 -13.19
N PHE A 7 3.56 2.50 -12.96
CA PHE A 7 2.93 3.38 -11.97
C PHE A 7 2.77 2.69 -10.61
N LYS A 8 3.05 1.39 -10.50
CA LYS A 8 2.78 0.65 -9.26
C LYS A 8 3.92 0.81 -8.27
N CYS A 9 3.56 1.08 -7.01
CA CYS A 9 4.48 0.92 -5.90
C CYS A 9 4.97 -0.54 -5.84
N ARG A 10 6.30 -0.74 -5.82
CA ARG A 10 6.91 -2.09 -5.73
C ARG A 10 6.62 -2.80 -4.43
N VAL A 11 6.37 -2.04 -3.36
CA VAL A 11 6.08 -2.56 -2.02
C VAL A 11 4.62 -2.97 -1.89
N CYS A 12 3.67 -2.07 -2.13
CA CYS A 12 2.27 -2.31 -1.78
C CYS A 12 1.31 -2.42 -2.97
N GLY A 13 1.75 -2.09 -4.20
CA GLY A 13 0.93 -2.16 -5.41
C GLY A 13 -0.05 -1.00 -5.60
N LEU A 14 -0.01 0.04 -4.76
CA LEU A 14 -0.79 1.26 -5.00
C LEU A 14 -0.40 1.87 -6.36
N ASP A 15 -1.41 2.28 -7.12
CA ASP A 15 -1.23 3.06 -8.35
C ASP A 15 -0.81 4.49 -8.02
N GLN A 16 0.31 4.93 -8.56
CA GLN A 16 0.90 6.25 -8.32
C GLN A 16 0.61 7.22 -9.49
N SER A 17 -0.17 6.82 -10.49
CA SER A 17 -0.51 7.67 -11.63
C SER A 17 -1.06 9.03 -11.16
N PRO A 18 -0.59 10.15 -11.74
CA PRO A 18 0.24 10.25 -12.96
C PRO A 18 1.75 10.13 -12.74
N ASP A 19 2.22 9.99 -11.50
CA ASP A 19 3.63 9.94 -11.16
C ASP A 19 4.25 8.57 -11.43
N LEU A 20 5.53 8.56 -11.82
CA LEU A 20 6.30 7.34 -12.10
C LEU A 20 7.28 7.08 -10.95
N PRO A 21 7.02 6.11 -10.06
CA PRO A 21 7.89 5.80 -8.93
C PRO A 21 9.36 5.60 -9.31
N TRP A 22 9.58 4.98 -10.46
CA TRP A 22 10.89 4.57 -10.97
C TRP A 22 11.14 5.03 -12.42
N GLY A 23 10.49 6.11 -12.84
CA GLY A 23 10.65 6.70 -14.17
C GLY A 23 10.17 5.77 -15.29
N GLU A 24 10.26 6.25 -16.53
CA GLU A 24 9.84 5.47 -17.72
C GLU A 24 10.68 4.21 -17.93
N ASN A 25 11.95 4.24 -17.49
CA ASN A 25 12.89 3.13 -17.64
C ASN A 25 12.85 2.11 -16.48
N GLY A 26 12.07 2.37 -15.44
CA GLY A 26 12.00 1.53 -14.23
C GLY A 26 13.28 1.54 -13.38
N LYS A 27 14.17 2.53 -13.57
CA LYS A 27 15.48 2.63 -12.90
C LYS A 27 15.74 3.97 -12.24
N GLU A 28 15.04 5.02 -12.66
CA GLU A 28 15.22 6.39 -12.15
C GLU A 28 14.16 6.68 -11.09
N PRO A 29 14.49 6.60 -9.79
CA PRO A 29 13.52 6.84 -8.75
C PRO A 29 13.03 8.30 -8.74
N SER A 30 11.76 8.47 -8.39
CA SER A 30 11.15 9.79 -8.20
C SER A 30 11.44 10.42 -6.84
N TYR A 31 11.89 9.63 -5.85
CA TYR A 31 12.05 10.03 -4.44
C TYR A 31 10.74 10.49 -3.77
N ILE A 32 9.59 10.22 -4.40
CA ILE A 32 8.28 10.45 -3.81
C ILE A 32 8.01 9.38 -2.75
N ILE A 33 7.29 9.76 -1.69
CA ILE A 33 6.83 8.84 -0.65
C ILE A 33 5.47 8.27 -1.06
N CYS A 34 5.34 6.94 -1.08
CA CYS A 34 4.07 6.27 -1.33
C CYS A 34 3.07 6.59 -0.21
N SER A 35 1.95 7.23 -0.53
CA SER A 35 0.88 7.60 0.43
C SER A 35 0.27 6.39 1.16
N CYS A 36 0.31 5.20 0.56
CA CYS A 36 -0.17 3.97 1.17
C CYS A 36 0.83 3.37 2.17
N CYS A 37 1.95 2.81 1.70
CA CYS A 37 2.86 2.08 2.58
C CYS A 37 3.95 2.95 3.24
N GLY A 38 4.12 4.18 2.79
CA GLY A 38 5.10 5.14 3.31
C GLY A 38 6.54 4.89 2.87
N VAL A 39 6.76 4.07 1.84
CA VAL A 39 8.10 3.83 1.30
C VAL A 39 8.56 5.03 0.48
N GLU A 40 9.83 5.42 0.61
CA GLU A 40 10.45 6.39 -0.28
C GLU A 40 11.08 5.69 -1.50
N PHE A 41 10.60 6.04 -2.69
CA PHE A 41 11.05 5.40 -3.93
C PHE A 41 12.54 5.68 -4.20
N GLY A 42 13.33 4.63 -4.38
CA GLY A 42 14.77 4.74 -4.66
C GLY A 42 15.69 4.63 -3.46
N TYR A 43 15.16 4.66 -2.24
CA TYR A 43 15.97 4.51 -1.03
C TYR A 43 15.70 3.16 -0.35
N GLU A 44 14.43 2.90 -0.02
CA GLU A 44 14.07 1.68 0.73
C GLU A 44 13.61 0.54 -0.19
N ASP A 45 13.19 0.81 -1.43
CA ASP A 45 12.65 -0.18 -2.39
C ASP A 45 13.59 -0.43 -3.60
N ASP A 46 14.89 -0.24 -3.40
CA ASP A 46 15.95 -0.38 -4.41
C ASP A 46 16.25 -1.84 -4.84
N GLY A 47 15.69 -2.82 -4.10
CA GLY A 47 15.84 -4.25 -4.38
C GLY A 47 14.61 -5.07 -4.00
N LEU A 48 14.47 -6.23 -4.65
CA LEU A 48 13.35 -7.15 -4.41
C LEU A 48 13.22 -7.54 -2.92
N GLN A 49 14.32 -7.94 -2.28
CA GLN A 49 14.29 -8.38 -0.89
C GLN A 49 13.85 -7.28 0.07
N ASN A 50 14.27 -6.04 -0.18
CA ASN A 50 13.83 -4.88 0.60
C ASN A 50 12.32 -4.64 0.39
N CYS A 51 11.86 -4.68 -0.86
CA CYS A 51 10.43 -4.56 -1.17
C CYS A 51 9.57 -5.58 -0.41
N LEU A 52 10.00 -6.85 -0.40
CA LEU A 52 9.32 -7.94 0.30
C LEU A 52 9.34 -7.74 1.82
N SER A 53 10.48 -7.34 2.39
CA SER A 53 10.63 -7.09 3.82
C SER A 53 9.73 -5.95 4.30
N ILE A 54 9.71 -4.83 3.56
CA ILE A 54 8.87 -3.67 3.88
C ILE A 54 7.40 -4.03 3.74
N ARG A 55 7.01 -4.77 2.70
CA ARG A 55 5.63 -5.25 2.50
C ARG A 55 5.18 -6.10 3.68
N ARG A 56 6.01 -7.08 4.09
CA ARG A 56 5.73 -7.94 5.24
C ARG A 56 5.52 -7.11 6.50
N HIS A 57 6.44 -6.19 6.79
CA HIS A 57 6.32 -5.29 7.95
C HIS A 57 5.06 -4.41 7.89
N TRP A 58 4.72 -3.87 6.71
CA TRP A 58 3.52 -3.06 6.51
C TRP A 58 2.24 -3.85 6.82
N VAL A 59 2.16 -5.12 6.39
CA VAL A 59 0.98 -5.98 6.65
C VAL A 59 0.95 -6.52 8.08
N GLU A 60 2.04 -7.14 8.54
CA GLU A 60 2.05 -7.89 9.81
C GLU A 60 2.10 -6.97 11.03
N VAL A 61 2.89 -5.89 10.95
CA VAL A 61 3.18 -5.00 12.08
C VAL A 61 2.31 -3.76 12.02
N ARG A 62 2.31 -3.06 10.87
CA ARG A 62 1.51 -1.83 10.70
C ARG A 62 0.05 -2.09 10.33
N ARG A 63 -0.35 -3.35 10.10
CA ARG A 63 -1.72 -3.75 9.78
C ARG A 63 -2.30 -2.98 8.59
N CYS A 64 -1.46 -2.80 7.57
CA CYS A 64 -1.76 -2.05 6.36
C CYS A 64 -2.22 -0.59 6.59
N LYS A 65 -1.85 0.01 7.72
CA LYS A 65 -2.12 1.43 8.00
C LYS A 65 -1.54 2.29 6.89
N TRP A 66 -2.37 3.18 6.33
CA TRP A 66 -1.95 4.17 5.35
C TRP A 66 -1.01 5.19 5.97
N PHE A 67 0.03 5.58 5.22
CA PHE A 67 0.96 6.63 5.62
C PHE A 67 0.27 8.00 5.63
N ALA A 68 -0.40 8.35 4.52
CA ALA A 68 -1.32 9.49 4.42
C ALA A 68 -2.75 8.97 4.45
N SER A 69 -3.39 9.04 5.62
CA SER A 69 -4.73 8.49 5.86
C SER A 69 -5.82 9.18 5.05
N GLU A 70 -5.61 10.45 4.69
CA GLU A 70 -6.48 11.29 3.89
C GLU A 70 -6.56 10.86 2.42
N ASP A 71 -5.54 10.16 1.93
CA ASP A 71 -5.46 9.70 0.53
C ASP A 71 -6.09 8.32 0.35
N ARG A 72 -6.52 7.67 1.44
CA ARG A 72 -7.10 6.33 1.39
C ARG A 72 -8.49 6.34 0.72
N PRO A 73 -8.71 5.56 -0.34
CA PRO A 73 -10.04 5.39 -0.94
C PRO A 73 -11.03 4.72 0.03
N LEU A 74 -12.31 5.12 -0.05
CA LEU A 74 -13.38 4.51 0.75
C LEU A 74 -13.61 3.04 0.42
N ASP A 75 -13.47 2.68 -0.86
CA ASP A 75 -13.64 1.34 -1.41
C ASP A 75 -12.30 0.61 -1.58
N TRP A 76 -11.31 0.97 -0.76
CA TRP A 76 -9.98 0.40 -0.85
C TRP A 76 -9.97 -1.13 -0.65
N ASP A 77 -9.57 -1.84 -1.70
CA ASP A 77 -9.38 -3.29 -1.69
C ASP A 77 -7.88 -3.63 -1.55
N MET A 78 -7.48 -3.90 -0.30
CA MET A 78 -6.10 -4.29 0.02
C MET A 78 -5.66 -5.59 -0.72
N PRO A 79 -6.44 -6.70 -0.71
CA PRO A 79 -6.13 -7.87 -1.53
C PRO A 79 -5.86 -7.57 -3.01
N ALA A 80 -6.71 -6.76 -3.65
CA ALA A 80 -6.51 -6.36 -5.05
C ALA A 80 -5.23 -5.54 -5.22
N GLN A 81 -4.90 -4.67 -4.25
CA GLN A 81 -3.69 -3.87 -4.28
C GLN A 81 -2.42 -4.73 -4.25
N ILE A 82 -2.30 -5.68 -3.32
CA ILE A 82 -1.14 -6.60 -3.26
C ILE A 82 -1.07 -7.45 -4.53
N ARG A 83 -2.21 -7.95 -5.04
CA ARG A 83 -2.23 -8.74 -6.29
C ARG A 83 -1.85 -7.91 -7.51
N GLY A 84 -2.03 -6.59 -7.46
CA GLY A 84 -1.65 -5.63 -8.50
C GLY A 84 -0.15 -5.29 -8.53
N ILE A 85 0.66 -5.81 -7.61
CA ILE A 85 2.11 -5.61 -7.61
C ILE A 85 2.72 -6.21 -8.89
N PRO A 86 3.65 -5.51 -9.58
CA PRO A 86 4.26 -6.03 -10.79
C PRO A 86 4.98 -7.35 -10.53
N LEU A 87 4.93 -8.27 -11.51
CA LEU A 87 5.40 -9.65 -11.34
C LEU A 87 6.86 -9.75 -10.85
N ALA A 88 7.73 -8.84 -11.31
CA ALA A 88 9.14 -8.79 -10.89
C ALA A 88 9.34 -8.47 -9.39
N TYR A 89 8.32 -7.96 -8.72
CA TYR A 89 8.33 -7.56 -7.31
C TYR A 89 7.38 -8.39 -6.44
N LYS A 90 6.73 -9.43 -6.99
CA LYS A 90 5.89 -10.34 -6.21
C LYS A 90 6.72 -11.29 -5.34
N GLY A 91 6.19 -11.59 -4.16
CA GLY A 91 6.76 -12.54 -3.20
C GLY A 91 5.94 -13.82 -3.10
N ALA A 92 6.58 -14.91 -2.68
CA ALA A 92 5.89 -16.18 -2.42
C ALA A 92 4.93 -16.12 -1.21
N GLU A 93 5.06 -15.08 -0.38
CA GLU A 93 4.28 -14.86 0.84
C GLU A 93 3.07 -13.93 0.63
N ASP A 94 2.91 -13.36 -0.57
CA ASP A 94 1.90 -12.30 -0.82
C ASP A 94 0.47 -12.76 -0.51
N GLU A 95 0.09 -13.98 -0.89
CA GLU A 95 -1.24 -14.51 -0.60
C GLU A 95 -1.44 -14.79 0.90
N GLN A 96 -0.40 -15.20 1.62
CA GLN A 96 -0.44 -15.40 3.08
C GLN A 96 -0.65 -14.05 3.79
N LEU A 97 0.04 -13.00 3.34
CA LEU A 97 -0.16 -11.64 3.84
C LEU A 97 -1.59 -11.13 3.60
N ILE A 98 -2.15 -11.42 2.42
CA ILE A 98 -3.56 -11.12 2.11
C ILE A 98 -4.49 -11.83 3.09
N GLN A 99 -4.31 -13.14 3.33
CA GLN A 99 -5.14 -13.88 4.27
C GLN A 99 -5.03 -13.34 5.70
N LEU A 100 -3.83 -12.96 6.14
CA LEU A 100 -3.61 -12.38 7.46
C LEU A 100 -4.41 -11.07 7.63
N TYR A 101 -4.37 -10.18 6.65
CA TYR A 101 -5.16 -8.95 6.69
C TYR A 101 -6.66 -9.20 6.70
N LEU A 102 -7.16 -10.12 5.87
CA LEU A 102 -8.58 -10.47 5.85
C LEU A 102 -9.08 -11.02 7.20
N GLN A 103 -8.20 -11.65 7.97
CA GLN A 103 -8.51 -12.15 9.32
C GLN A 103 -8.40 -11.09 10.41
N THR A 104 -7.45 -10.16 10.28
CA THR A 104 -7.10 -9.22 11.36
C THR A 104 -7.67 -7.83 11.19
N GLY A 105 -8.07 -7.47 9.97
CA GLY A 105 -8.57 -6.16 9.61
C GLY A 105 -7.52 -5.06 9.82
N GLU A 106 -7.97 -3.82 9.62
CA GLU A 106 -7.16 -2.64 9.90
C GLU A 106 -7.18 -2.26 11.38
N PRO A 107 -6.12 -1.60 11.87
CA PRO A 107 -6.17 -1.05 13.21
C PRO A 107 -7.22 0.07 13.23
N PRO A 108 -7.94 0.27 14.35
CA PRO A 108 -8.86 1.38 14.48
C PRO A 108 -8.18 2.70 14.14
N LEU A 109 -8.88 3.59 13.43
CA LEU A 109 -8.40 4.95 13.15
C LEU A 109 -8.05 5.62 14.49
N GLN A 110 -6.84 6.15 14.61
CA GLN A 110 -6.40 6.89 15.80
C GLN A 110 -6.51 8.40 15.53
N GLY A 111 -7.03 9.16 16.50
CA GLY A 111 -7.16 10.63 16.41
C GLY A 111 -8.55 11.12 15.99
N LEU A 112 -8.66 12.38 15.55
CA LEU A 112 -9.96 13.01 15.22
C LEU A 112 -10.82 12.22 14.22
N ALA A 113 -10.21 11.40 13.36
CA ALA A 113 -10.91 10.55 12.39
C ALA A 113 -11.81 9.48 13.04
N ALA A 114 -11.54 9.07 14.28
CA ALA A 114 -12.39 8.13 15.03
C ALA A 114 -13.71 8.76 15.49
N LEU A 115 -13.75 10.09 15.70
CA LEU A 115 -14.91 10.80 16.22
C LEU A 115 -16.00 10.99 15.16
N SER A 116 -15.61 11.09 13.89
CA SER A 116 -16.53 11.28 12.76
C SER A 116 -17.36 10.04 12.39
N ALA A 117 -16.97 8.86 12.87
CA ALA A 117 -17.68 7.59 12.59
C ALA A 117 -18.77 7.25 13.62
N VAL A 118 -18.87 8.01 14.73
CA VAL A 118 -19.75 7.69 15.87
C VAL A 118 -21.08 8.46 15.87
N GLU A 119 -21.31 9.43 14.99
CA GLU A 119 -22.56 10.22 15.02
C GLU A 119 -23.47 9.96 13.83
N LYS A 120 -24.38 8.99 13.99
CA LYS A 120 -25.82 9.22 13.74
C LYS A 120 -26.63 8.46 14.79
N PRO A 121 -27.24 9.13 15.78
CA PRO A 121 -28.25 8.49 16.59
C PRO A 121 -29.50 8.24 15.74
N ASP A 122 -29.98 7.01 15.75
CA ASP A 122 -31.32 6.64 15.30
C ASP A 122 -32.34 7.61 15.90
N ARG A 123 -33.04 8.34 15.03
CA ARG A 123 -34.30 8.98 15.42
C ARG A 123 -35.43 8.05 15.02
N GLN A 124 -36.14 7.59 16.05
CA GLN A 124 -37.45 6.95 16.02
C GLN A 124 -38.45 7.76 15.18
#